data_AF-X1II14-F1
#
_entry.id   AF-X1II14-F1
#
_cell.length_a   1.000
_cell.length_b   1.000
_cell.length_c   1.000
_cell.angle_alpha   90.00
_cell.angle_beta   90.00
_cell.angle_gamma   90.00
#
_symmetry.space_group_name_H-M   'P 1'
#
loop_
_entity.id
_entity.type
_entity.pdbx_description
1 polymer ?
#
loop_
_entity_poly.entity_id
_entity_poly.type
_entity_poly.pdbx_seq_one_letter_code
_entity_poly.pdbx_strand_id
1 'polypeptide(L)'
;PLVTATEWKASPGKRQATRLWTAFRRKALIPECKLVQTFPVDYELAGKLKERYIQIGNAVPPFMAYRLADAIMNPIQRTLREGASRNETFSGHPQFPE
;
A
#
# COMPACT_ATOMS: atom_id res chain seq x y z
N PRO A 1 6.30 20.42 -23.70
CA PRO A 1 7.22 20.28 -22.54
C PRO A 1 6.87 19.05 -21.68
N LEU A 2 7.71 18.02 -21.75
CA LEU A 2 7.58 16.78 -20.98
C LEU A 2 7.88 17.10 -19.51
N VAL A 3 6.86 17.15 -18.65
CA VAL A 3 7.09 17.33 -17.21
C VAL A 3 7.81 16.09 -16.71
N THR A 4 9.09 16.28 -16.41
CA THR A 4 10.02 15.27 -15.95
C THR A 4 9.92 15.13 -14.44
N ALA A 5 9.67 13.90 -13.96
CA ALA A 5 9.77 13.52 -12.55
C ALA A 5 11.21 13.56 -11.99
N THR A 6 12.06 14.47 -12.48
CA THR A 6 13.49 14.56 -12.12
C THR A 6 13.89 15.84 -11.39
N GLU A 7 12.96 16.73 -11.06
CA GLU A 7 13.29 17.94 -10.31
C GLU A 7 12.61 17.95 -8.94
N TRP A 8 13.12 17.11 -8.04
CA TRP A 8 13.07 17.39 -6.61
C TRP A 8 14.45 17.91 -6.19
N LYS A 9 14.57 19.23 -6.00
CA LYS A 9 15.77 19.87 -5.43
C LYS A 9 15.80 19.60 -3.92
N ALA A 10 16.45 18.50 -3.52
CA ALA A 10 16.90 18.35 -2.15
C ALA A 10 18.00 19.36 -1.86
N SER A 11 17.99 19.97 -0.66
CA SER A 11 19.05 20.87 -0.16
C SER A 11 20.46 20.28 -0.32
N PRO A 12 21.49 21.13 -0.51
CA PRO A 12 22.86 20.70 -0.77
C PRO A 12 23.50 20.17 0.52
N GLY A 13 23.22 18.90 0.83
CA GLY A 13 23.92 18.12 1.84
C GLY A 13 24.32 16.80 1.20
N LYS A 14 25.62 16.48 1.23
CA LYS A 14 26.24 15.33 0.57
C LYS A 14 25.51 14.01 0.90
N ARG A 15 24.54 13.63 0.07
CA ARG A 15 24.00 12.26 0.04
C ARG A 15 24.80 11.48 -0.97
N GLN A 16 25.75 10.67 -0.50
CA GLN A 16 26.40 9.63 -1.31
C GLN A 16 25.42 8.48 -1.62
N ALA A 17 24.23 8.80 -2.12
CA ALA A 17 23.40 7.78 -2.73
C ALA A 17 23.88 7.68 -4.17
N THR A 18 24.63 6.61 -4.49
CA THR A 18 24.80 6.16 -5.87
C THR A 18 23.41 5.90 -6.44
N ARG A 19 22.85 6.92 -7.05
CA ARG A 19 21.51 6.91 -7.61
C ARG A 19 21.44 5.78 -8.64
N LEU A 20 20.35 5.00 -8.71
CA LEU A 20 20.26 3.84 -9.61
C LEU A 20 20.52 4.19 -11.08
N TRP A 21 20.19 5.40 -11.52
CA TRP A 21 20.54 5.87 -12.87
C TRP A 21 22.04 6.12 -13.07
N THR A 22 22.83 6.29 -12.00
CA THR A 22 24.30 6.32 -12.08
C THR A 22 24.84 4.95 -12.45
N ALA A 23 24.18 3.86 -12.03
CA ALA A 23 24.54 2.49 -12.41
C ALA A 23 24.06 2.14 -13.82
N PHE A 24 22.80 2.44 -14.16
CA PHE A 24 22.21 2.05 -15.45
C PHE A 24 22.34 3.08 -16.57
N ARG A 25 22.82 4.31 -16.26
CA ARG A 25 22.90 5.47 -17.17
C ARG A 25 21.59 5.81 -17.91
N ARG A 26 20.43 5.41 -17.35
CA ARG A 26 19.09 5.71 -17.88
C ARG A 26 18.09 5.94 -16.74
N LYS A 27 16.91 6.47 -17.09
CA LYS A 27 15.77 6.53 -16.16
C LYS A 27 15.26 5.12 -15.86
N ALA A 28 14.68 4.94 -14.67
CA ALA A 28 13.98 3.72 -14.33
C ALA A 28 12.78 3.52 -15.27
N LEU A 29 12.58 2.29 -15.74
CA LEU A 29 11.46 1.90 -16.59
C LEU A 29 10.20 1.71 -15.76
N ILE A 30 9.05 1.74 -16.42
CA ILE A 30 7.74 1.51 -15.78
C ILE A 30 7.70 0.20 -14.96
N PRO A 31 8.17 -0.96 -15.48
CA PRO A 31 8.20 -2.20 -14.68
C PRO A 31 9.11 -2.10 -13.45
N GLU A 32 10.24 -1.40 -13.55
CA GLU A 32 11.17 -1.22 -12.42
C GLU A 32 10.51 -0.36 -11.33
N CYS A 33 9.86 0.74 -11.73
CA CYS A 33 9.11 1.58 -10.81
C CYS A 33 7.93 0.82 -10.16
N LYS A 34 7.22 -0.01 -10.93
CA LYS A 34 6.17 -0.89 -10.40
C LYS A 34 6.70 -1.83 -9.33
N LEU A 35 7.83 -2.50 -9.59
CA LEU A 35 8.44 -3.43 -8.64
C LEU A 35 8.87 -2.74 -7.34
N VAL A 36 9.49 -1.56 -7.45
CA VAL A 36 9.86 -0.75 -6.27
C VAL A 36 8.64 -0.42 -5.41
N GLN A 37 7.51 -0.13 -6.06
CA GLN A 37 6.24 0.12 -5.37
C GLN A 37 5.43 -1.15 -5.10
N THR A 38 6.00 -2.34 -5.21
CA THR A 38 5.36 -3.63 -4.93
C THR A 38 4.09 -3.91 -5.75
N PHE A 39 3.98 -3.33 -6.94
CA PHE A 39 2.89 -3.66 -7.86
C PHE A 39 3.07 -5.07 -8.44
N PRO A 40 1.96 -5.81 -8.64
CA PRO A 40 1.96 -7.04 -9.41
C PRO A 40 2.53 -6.85 -10.83
N VAL A 41 3.17 -7.89 -11.36
CA VAL A 41 3.83 -7.84 -12.69
C VAL A 41 2.81 -7.55 -13.80
N ASP A 42 1.63 -8.13 -13.69
CA ASP A 42 0.47 -8.04 -14.59
C ASP A 42 -0.38 -6.76 -14.39
N TYR A 43 -0.09 -5.93 -13.38
CA TYR A 43 -0.85 -4.70 -13.15
C TYR A 43 -0.73 -3.69 -14.31
N GLU A 44 -1.84 -3.34 -14.95
CA GLU A 44 -1.83 -2.43 -16.09
C GLU A 44 -1.95 -0.96 -15.66
N LEU A 45 -1.17 -0.08 -16.28
CA LEU A 45 -1.21 1.36 -16.06
C LEU A 45 -1.75 2.05 -17.29
N ALA A 46 -2.74 2.92 -17.11
CA ALA A 46 -3.39 3.64 -18.21
C ALA A 46 -2.70 4.96 -18.53
N GLY A 47 -2.90 5.46 -19.76
CA GLY A 47 -2.50 6.80 -20.17
C GLY A 47 -1.06 6.93 -20.68
N LYS A 48 -0.65 8.18 -20.90
CA LYS A 48 0.66 8.52 -21.47
C LYS A 48 1.78 8.20 -20.48
N LEU A 49 3.01 8.09 -20.99
CA LEU A 49 4.18 7.71 -20.18
C LEU A 49 4.33 8.53 -18.89
N LYS A 50 4.16 9.85 -18.97
CA LYS A 50 4.23 10.74 -17.80
C LYS A 50 3.14 10.42 -16.76
N GLU A 51 1.91 10.21 -17.20
CA GLU A 51 0.77 9.90 -16.32
C GLU A 51 0.99 8.57 -15.60
N ARG A 52 1.57 7.57 -16.28
CA ARG A 52 1.93 6.29 -15.68
C ARG A 52 2.98 6.44 -14.57
N TYR A 53 4.01 7.27 -14.75
CA TYR A 53 4.96 7.57 -13.66
C TYR A 53 4.31 8.27 -12.48
N ILE A 54 3.38 9.20 -12.73
CA ILE A 54 2.63 9.89 -11.67
C ILE A 54 1.75 8.90 -10.89
N GLN A 55 1.05 8.01 -11.59
CA GLN A 55 0.23 6.96 -10.97
C GLN A 55 1.06 6.07 -10.05
N ILE A 56 2.23 5.60 -10.51
CA ILE A 56 3.12 4.78 -9.66
C ILE A 56 3.68 5.59 -8.48
N GLY A 57 4.12 6.83 -8.73
CA GLY A 57 4.78 7.65 -7.70
C GLY A 57 3.84 8.11 -6.58
N ASN A 58 2.57 8.38 -6.90
CA ASN A 58 1.57 8.82 -5.94
C ASN A 58 0.80 7.67 -5.27
N ALA A 59 0.90 6.45 -5.81
CA ALA A 59 0.20 5.30 -5.26
C ALA A 59 0.79 4.87 -3.90
N VAL A 60 -0.07 4.28 -3.07
CA VAL A 60 0.35 3.51 -1.90
C VAL A 60 0.83 2.14 -2.38
N PRO A 61 2.01 1.65 -1.95
CA PRO A 61 2.48 0.32 -2.34
C PRO A 61 1.45 -0.76 -1.98
N PRO A 62 1.03 -1.67 -2.90
CA PRO A 62 0.01 -2.68 -2.61
C PRO A 62 0.36 -3.58 -1.43
N PHE A 63 1.64 -3.95 -1.25
CA PHE A 63 2.05 -4.76 -0.10
C PHE A 63 1.83 -4.02 1.24
N MET A 64 2.11 -2.71 1.26
CA MET A 64 1.85 -1.88 2.44
C MET A 64 0.35 -1.79 2.72
N ALA A 65 -0.46 -1.55 1.69
CA ALA A 65 -1.92 -1.49 1.81
C ALA A 65 -2.49 -2.81 2.39
N TYR A 66 -1.99 -3.96 1.92
CA TYR A 66 -2.35 -5.27 2.46
C TYR A 66 -2.03 -5.41 3.95
N ARG A 67 -0.80 -5.05 4.37
CA ARG A 67 -0.40 -5.12 5.79
C ARG A 67 -1.23 -4.19 6.67
N LEU A 68 -1.56 -3.00 6.16
CA LEU A 68 -2.42 -2.05 6.87
C LEU A 68 -3.84 -2.61 7.03
N ALA A 69 -4.43 -3.15 5.97
CA ALA A 69 -5.75 -3.76 6.01
C ALA A 69 -5.81 -4.94 7.00
N ASP A 70 -4.80 -5.81 6.99
CA ASP A 70 -4.66 -6.93 7.93
C ASP A 70 -4.60 -6.43 9.39
N ALA A 71 -3.78 -5.40 9.66
CA ALA A 71 -3.68 -4.81 10.99
C ALA A 71 -5.01 -4.20 11.50
N ILE A 72 -5.83 -3.66 10.60
CA ILE A 72 -7.15 -3.10 10.92
C ILE A 72 -8.20 -4.20 11.09
N MET A 73 -8.19 -5.22 10.21
CA MET A 73 -9.22 -6.25 10.18
C MET A 73 -9.11 -7.25 11.34
N ASN A 74 -7.89 -7.55 11.80
CA ASN A 74 -7.66 -8.51 12.86
C ASN A 74 -8.38 -8.14 14.19
N PRO A 75 -8.27 -6.91 14.71
CA PRO A 75 -9.05 -6.48 15.87
C PRO A 75 -10.56 -6.51 15.63
N ILE A 76 -11.02 -6.06 14.45
CA ILE A 76 -12.45 -6.02 14.11
C ILE A 76 -13.05 -7.43 14.15
N GLN A 77 -12.39 -8.39 13.49
CA GLN A 77 -12.84 -9.78 13.48
C GLN A 77 -12.85 -10.40 14.88
N ARG A 78 -11.86 -10.08 15.72
CA ARG A 78 -11.83 -10.53 17.11
C ARG A 78 -13.06 -10.05 17.87
N THR A 79 -13.35 -8.74 17.82
CA THR A 79 -14.51 -8.15 18.50
C THR A 79 -15.83 -8.77 18.03
N LEU A 80 -15.98 -9.01 16.72
CA LEU A 80 -17.19 -9.64 16.18
C LEU A 80 -17.38 -11.08 16.69
N ARG A 81 -16.30 -11.87 16.78
CA ARG A 81 -16.36 -13.24 17.32
C ARG A 81 -16.70 -13.27 18.81
N GLU A 82 -16.11 -12.38 19.60
CA GLU A 82 -16.40 -12.25 21.04
C GLU A 82 -17.84 -11.77 21.33
N GLY A 83 -18.40 -10.94 20.45
CA GLY A 83 -19.81 -10.54 20.51
C GLY A 83 -20.77 -11.68 20.22
N ALA A 84 -20.47 -12.53 19.24
CA ALA A 84 -21.28 -13.69 18.89
C ALA A 84 -21.34 -14.72 20.03
N SER A 85 -20.19 -15.03 20.63
CA SER A 85 -20.12 -15.96 21.77
C SER A 85 -20.92 -15.50 23.00
N ARG A 86 -20.97 -14.18 23.27
CA ARG A 86 -21.78 -13.62 24.37
C ARG A 86 -23.29 -13.76 24.15
N ASN A 87 -23.75 -13.69 22.91
CA ASN A 87 -25.17 -13.74 22.59
C ASN A 87 -25.74 -15.16 22.70
N GLU A 88 -24.92 -16.20 22.51
CA GLU A 88 -25.33 -17.61 22.69
C GLU A 88 -25.53 -17.96 24.17
N THR A 89 -24.78 -17.36 25.08
CA THR A 89 -24.98 -17.54 26.53
C THR A 89 -26.27 -16.92 27.08
N PHE A 90 -26.88 -15.97 26.36
CA PHE A 90 -28.08 -15.27 26.82
C PHE A 90 -29.39 -15.92 26.38
N SER A 91 -29.35 -17.03 25.60
CA SER A 91 -30.54 -17.80 25.23
C SER A 91 -30.98 -18.81 26.30
N GLY A 92 -30.31 -18.86 27.46
CA GLY A 92 -30.84 -19.55 28.63
C GLY A 92 -32.00 -18.74 29.19
N HIS A 93 -33.23 -19.23 29.00
CA HIS A 93 -34.42 -18.65 29.64
C HIS A 93 -34.16 -18.42 31.14
N PRO A 94 -34.41 -17.21 31.68
CA PRO A 94 -34.44 -17.02 33.13
C PRO A 94 -35.59 -17.86 33.68
N GLN A 95 -35.28 -18.92 34.43
CA GLN A 95 -36.29 -19.56 35.27
C GLN A 95 -36.57 -18.64 36.45
N PHE A 96 -37.70 -17.94 36.37
CA PHE A 96 -38.26 -17.29 37.55
C PHE A 96 -38.83 -18.41 38.44
N PRO A 97 -38.45 -18.46 39.73
CA PRO A 97 -39.05 -19.41 40.66
C PRO A 97 -40.55 -19.11 40.79
N GLU A 98 -41.36 -20.17 40.85
CA GLU A 98 -42.82 -20.11 41.03
C GLU A 98 -43.24 -19.40 42.33
#